data_AF-A0A971YWG2-F1
#
_entry.id   AF-A0A971YWG2-F1
#
_cell.length_a   1.000
_cell.length_b   1.000
_cell.length_c   1.000
_cell.angle_alpha   90.00
_cell.angle_beta   90.00
_cell.angle_gamma   90.00
#
_symmetry.space_group_name_H-M   'P 1'
#
loop_
_entity.id
_entity.type
_entity.pdbx_description
1 polymer ?
#
loop_
_entity_poly.entity_id
_entity_poly.type
_entity_poly.pdbx_seq_one_letter_code
_entity_poly.pdbx_strand_id
1 'polypeptide(L)'
;MISLPDSLLAEVDGLVAEENRNRSELIREAMHMYLQEVKRRRIREQLKQGYLEMARTNLALAEEAFVAENEVEGYWQRPPVGVKNK
;
A
#
# COMPACT_ATOMS: atom_id res chain seq x y z
N MET A 1 31.97 7.96 -7.28
CA MET A 1 31.60 8.50 -8.61
C MET A 1 30.79 7.42 -9.32
N ILE A 2 29.57 7.72 -9.75
CA ILE A 2 28.73 6.79 -10.52
C ILE A 2 28.90 7.10 -12.00
N SER A 3 28.92 6.07 -12.85
CA SER A 3 28.99 6.24 -14.30
C SER A 3 27.59 6.18 -14.88
N LEU A 4 27.25 7.15 -15.72
CA LEU A 4 25.99 7.20 -16.46
C LEU A 4 26.29 7.25 -17.96
N PRO A 5 25.44 6.68 -18.82
CA PRO A 5 25.55 6.87 -20.26
C PRO A 5 25.45 8.36 -20.62
N ASP A 6 26.27 8.80 -21.58
CA ASP A 6 26.32 10.21 -21.99
C ASP A 6 24.96 10.72 -22.50
N SER A 7 24.18 9.86 -23.16
CA SER A 7 22.83 10.20 -23.60
C SER A 7 21.90 10.55 -22.44
N LEU A 8 21.92 9.73 -21.38
CA LEU A 8 21.11 9.96 -20.19
C LEU A 8 21.58 11.20 -19.42
N LEU A 9 22.89 11.42 -19.37
CA LEU A 9 23.44 12.63 -18.75
C LEU A 9 22.99 13.89 -19.51
N ALA A 10 22.97 13.85 -20.85
CA ALA A 10 22.47 14.95 -21.66
C ALA A 10 20.98 15.24 -21.42
N GLU A 11 20.15 14.21 -21.26
CA GLU A 11 18.74 14.37 -20.90
C GLU A 11 18.58 15.02 -19.50
N VAL A 12 19.34 14.54 -18.52
CA VAL A 12 19.38 15.11 -17.16
C VAL A 12 19.80 16.58 -17.21
N ASP A 13 20.80 16.91 -18.03
CA ASP A 13 21.31 18.27 -18.16
C ASP A 13 20.28 19.22 -18.77
N GLY A 14 19.49 18.74 -19.74
CA GLY A 14 18.38 19.50 -20.31
C GLY A 14 17.32 19.85 -19.26
N LEU A 15 16.90 18.86 -18.46
CA LEU A 15 15.89 19.06 -17.42
C LEU A 15 16.38 19.99 -16.30
N VAL A 16 17.63 19.83 -15.87
CA VAL A 16 18.25 20.66 -14.83
C VAL A 16 18.37 22.12 -15.29
N ALA A 17 18.65 22.35 -16.58
CA ALA A 17 18.70 23.69 -17.16
C ALA A 17 17.32 24.35 -17.24
N GLU A 18 16.28 23.59 -17.60
CA GLU A 18 14.89 24.08 -17.65
C GLU A 18 14.36 24.45 -16.25
N GLU A 19 14.62 23.59 -15.25
CA GLU A 19 14.14 23.80 -13.88
C GLU A 19 15.04 24.71 -13.03
N ASN A 20 16.19 25.16 -13.56
CA ASN A 20 17.22 25.92 -12.83
C ASN A 20 17.66 25.23 -11.52
N ARG A 21 17.89 23.91 -11.59
CA ARG A 21 18.27 23.06 -10.44
C ARG A 21 19.72 22.61 -10.52
N ASN A 22 20.15 21.75 -9.59
CA ASN A 22 21.46 21.08 -9.66
C ASN A 22 21.30 19.60 -10.04
N ARG A 23 22.18 19.10 -10.91
CA ARG A 23 22.23 17.67 -11.32
C ARG A 23 22.26 16.72 -10.11
N SER A 24 23.07 17.03 -9.10
CA SER A 24 23.22 16.20 -7.90
C SER A 24 21.96 16.17 -7.03
N GLU A 25 21.19 17.26 -7.05
CA GLU A 25 19.91 17.34 -6.34
C GLU A 25 18.86 16.46 -7.03
N LEU A 26 18.72 16.62 -8.35
CA LEU A 26 17.80 15.83 -9.16
C LEU A 26 18.12 14.33 -9.07
N ILE A 27 19.38 13.94 -9.19
CA ILE A 27 19.81 12.54 -9.06
C ILE A 27 19.46 12.00 -7.67
N ARG A 28 19.67 12.78 -6.61
CA ARG A 28 19.36 12.34 -5.24
C ARG A 28 17.85 12.16 -5.03
N GLU A 29 17.05 13.06 -5.57
CA GLU A 29 15.59 12.98 -5.52
C GLU A 29 15.09 11.74 -6.27
N ALA A 30 15.53 11.54 -7.51
CA ALA A 30 15.18 10.38 -8.32
C ALA A 30 15.56 9.07 -7.62
N MET A 31 16.75 9.00 -7.03
CA MET A 31 17.19 7.85 -6.25
C MET A 31 16.32 7.62 -5.02
N HIS A 32 15.92 8.68 -4.31
CA HIS A 32 15.03 8.54 -3.15
C HIS A 32 13.66 8.00 -3.56
N MET A 33 13.08 8.54 -4.64
CA MET A 33 11.81 8.06 -5.20
C MET A 33 11.88 6.58 -5.61
N TYR A 34 12.95 6.19 -6.30
CA TYR A 34 13.16 4.80 -6.70
C TYR A 34 13.25 3.86 -5.48
N LEU A 35 14.03 4.23 -4.47
CA LEU A 35 14.17 3.43 -3.25
C LEU A 35 12.84 3.31 -2.48
N GLN A 36 12.04 4.38 -2.42
CA GLN A 36 10.71 4.32 -1.81
C GLN A 36 9.78 3.36 -2.57
N GLU A 37 9.81 3.41 -3.91
CA GLU A 37 8.99 2.53 -4.74
C GLU A 37 9.40 1.05 -4.58
N VAL A 38 10.69 0.76 -4.55
CA VAL A 38 11.21 -0.60 -4.29
C VAL A 38 10.75 -1.10 -2.91
N LYS A 39 10.85 -0.27 -1.86
CA LYS A 39 10.37 -0.63 -0.51
C LYS A 39 8.87 -0.93 -0.51
N ARG A 40 8.06 -0.08 -1.16
CA ARG A 40 6.61 -0.25 -1.28
C ARG A 40 6.24 -1.55 -2.00
N ARG A 41 6.92 -1.88 -3.11
CA ARG A 41 6.71 -3.15 -3.82
C ARG A 41 7.04 -4.35 -2.94
N ARG A 42 8.17 -4.29 -2.22
CA ARG A 42 8.60 -5.36 -1.32
C ARG A 42 7.58 -5.62 -0.22
N ILE A 43 7.07 -4.58 0.43
CA ILE A 43 6.04 -4.71 1.48
C ILE A 43 4.76 -5.35 0.92
N ARG A 44 4.31 -4.93 -0.28
CA ARG A 44 3.13 -5.54 -0.92
C ARG A 44 3.30 -7.02 -1.19
N GLU A 45 4.47 -7.44 -1.69
CA GLU A 45 4.72 -8.85 -1.96
C GLU A 45 4.81 -9.66 -0.67
N GLN A 46 5.44 -9.12 0.37
CA GLN A 46 5.49 -9.75 1.69
C GLN A 46 4.08 -9.91 2.30
N LEU A 47 3.23 -8.88 2.20
CA LEU A 47 1.84 -8.95 2.66
C LEU A 47 1.06 -10.03 1.91
N LYS A 48 1.15 -10.04 0.58
CA LYS A 48 0.49 -11.05 -0.26
C LYS A 48 0.93 -12.46 0.15
N GLN A 49 2.23 -12.67 0.30
CA GLN A 49 2.77 -13.96 0.70
C GLN A 49 2.28 -14.38 2.10
N GLY A 50 2.30 -13.47 3.08
CA GLY A 50 1.77 -13.74 4.42
C GLY A 50 0.28 -14.08 4.42
N TYR A 51 -0.53 -13.42 3.60
CA TYR A 51 -1.94 -13.76 3.44
C TYR A 51 -2.15 -15.15 2.83
N LEU A 52 -1.34 -15.54 1.85
CA LEU A 52 -1.41 -16.88 1.27
C LEU A 52 -0.99 -17.96 2.28
N GLU A 53 0.06 -17.71 3.05
CA GLU A 53 0.54 -18.61 4.10
C GLU A 53 -0.50 -18.80 5.21
N MET A 54 -1.21 -17.74 5.58
CA MET A 54 -2.25 -17.77 6.61
C MET A 54 -3.64 -18.12 6.08
N ALA A 55 -3.83 -18.30 4.77
CA ALA A 55 -5.15 -18.42 4.15
C ALA A 55 -6.00 -19.53 4.78
N ARG A 56 -5.41 -20.70 5.05
CA ARG A 56 -6.13 -21.84 5.65
C ARG A 56 -6.56 -21.55 7.09
N THR A 57 -5.68 -20.97 7.90
CA THR A 57 -5.99 -20.62 9.29
C THR A 57 -7.05 -19.52 9.35
N ASN A 58 -6.90 -18.49 8.53
CA ASN A 58 -7.86 -17.39 8.43
C ASN A 58 -9.24 -17.88 7.98
N LEU A 59 -9.29 -18.83 7.03
CA LEU A 59 -10.54 -19.45 6.61
C LEU A 59 -11.19 -20.23 7.76
N ALA A 60 -10.43 -21.09 8.45
CA ALA A 60 -10.98 -21.87 9.56
C ALA A 60 -11.55 -20.99 10.69
N LEU A 61 -10.86 -19.91 11.04
CA LEU A 61 -11.34 -18.95 12.04
C LEU A 61 -12.61 -18.23 11.58
N ALA A 62 -12.70 -17.87 10.29
CA ALA A 62 -13.90 -17.25 9.73
C ALA A 62 -15.09 -18.21 9.75
N GLU A 63 -14.88 -19.48 9.39
CA GLU A 63 -15.90 -20.52 9.44
C GLU A 63 -16.39 -20.79 10.87
N GLU A 64 -15.48 -20.81 11.84
CA GLU A 64 -15.81 -20.97 13.27
C GLU A 64 -16.66 -19.80 13.79
N ALA A 65 -16.32 -18.56 13.42
CA ALA A 65 -17.04 -17.37 13.86
C ALA A 65 -18.41 -17.20 13.17
N PHE A 66 -18.59 -17.76 11.98
CA PHE A 66 -19.77 -17.52 11.13
C PHE A 66 -21.11 -17.81 11.82
N VAL A 67 -21.20 -18.88 12.61
CA VAL A 67 -22.44 -19.25 13.30
C VAL A 67 -22.83 -18.17 14.32
N ALA A 68 -21.87 -17.73 15.14
CA ALA A 68 -22.09 -16.69 16.14
C ALA A 68 -22.46 -15.34 15.50
N GLU A 69 -21.85 -14.99 14.37
CA GLU A 69 -22.19 -13.78 13.60
C GLU A 69 -23.63 -13.82 13.08
N ASN A 70 -24.08 -14.94 12.51
CA ASN A 70 -25.45 -15.09 12.02
C ASN A 70 -26.50 -15.00 13.13
N GLU A 71 -26.20 -15.54 14.32
CA GLU A 71 -27.12 -15.47 15.47
C GLU A 71 -27.40 -14.03 15.90
N VAL A 72 -26.39 -13.16 15.84
CA VAL A 72 -26.51 -11.75 16.27
C VAL A 72 -26.99 -10.82 15.16
N GLU A 73 -26.90 -11.22 13.88
CA GLU A 73 -27.32 -10.39 12.75
C GLU A 73 -28.81 -10.00 12.80
N GLY A 74 -29.67 -10.90 13.28
CA GLY A 74 -31.09 -10.62 13.51
C GLY A 74 -31.38 -9.58 14.60
N TYR A 75 -30.42 -9.28 15.49
CA TYR A 75 -30.59 -8.27 16.54
C TYR A 75 -30.30 -6.85 16.02
N TRP A 76 -29.37 -6.68 15.08
CA TRP A 76 -29.02 -5.38 14.51
C TRP A 76 -30.04 -4.87 13.47
N GLN A 77 -30.81 -5.78 12.88
CA GLN A 77 -31.89 -5.46 11.94
C GLN A 77 -33.23 -5.16 12.63
N ARG A 78 -33.33 -5.38 13.95
CA ARG A 78 -34.55 -5.07 14.71
C ARG A 78 -34.54 -3.60 15.13
N PRO A 79 -35.66 -2.87 14.99
CA PRO A 79 -35.75 -1.52 15.54
C PRO A 79 -35.53 -1.60 17.06
N PRO A 80 -34.83 -0.63 17.66
CA PRO A 80 -34.54 -0.64 19.09
C PRO A 80 -35.84 -0.75 19.90
N VAL A 81 -35.93 -1.79 20.72
CA VAL A 81 -37.06 -2.00 21.62
C VAL A 81 -37.04 -0.90 22.67
N GLY A 82 -37.90 0.11 22.52
CA GLY A 82 -38.07 1.17 23.53
C GLY A 82 -38.17 2.60 23.01
N VAL A 83 -38.15 2.86 21.71
CA VAL A 83 -38.43 4.22 21.21
C VAL A 83 -39.94 4.47 21.30
N LYS A 84 -40.38 4.96 22.46
CA LYS A 84 -41.71 5.56 22.60
C LYS A 84 -41.74 6.79 21.69
N ASN A 85 -42.53 6.72 20.62
CA ASN A 85 -42.88 7.89 19.82
C ASN A 85 -43.46 8.95 20.76
N LYS A 86 -42.80 10.10 20.84
CA LYS A 86 -43.39 11.33 21.36
C LYS A 86 -44.30 11.93 20.31
#